data_AF-A0A173MQS9-F1
#
_entry.id   AF-A0A173MQS9-F1
#
_cell.length_a   1.000
_cell.length_b   1.000
_cell.length_c   1.000
_cell.angle_alpha   90.00
_cell.angle_beta   90.00
_cell.angle_gamma   90.00
#
_symmetry.space_group_name_H-M   'P 1'
#
loop_
_entity.id
_entity.type
_entity.pdbx_description
1 polymer ?
#
loop_
_entity_poly.entity_id
_entity_poly.type
_entity_poly.pdbx_seq_one_letter_code
_entity_poly.pdbx_strand_id
1 'polypeptide(L)'
;MNEQSTSFRYLTSQQLQQPSLAIEEFFDYFNLPASYQHLWQFAKACIGSEYSDGLTALQRSEIVFFYEKLGALIEAVSIIHPFPAPARVVAFTPATAA
;
A
#
# COMPACT_ATOMS: atom_id res chain seq x y z
N MET A 1 24.72 16.98 -24.62
CA MET A 1 23.50 17.13 -23.81
C MET A 1 23.39 15.84 -23.01
N ASN A 2 23.80 15.84 -21.74
CA ASN A 2 23.89 14.61 -20.95
C ASN A 2 22.49 14.22 -20.47
N GLU A 3 21.99 13.09 -20.95
CA GLU A 3 20.81 12.43 -20.43
C GLU A 3 21.14 11.87 -19.04
N GLN A 4 20.92 12.68 -18.01
CA GLN A 4 20.88 12.19 -16.64
C GLN A 4 19.63 11.32 -16.50
N SER A 5 19.79 10.00 -16.69
CA SER A 5 18.78 9.01 -16.32
C SER A 5 18.57 9.05 -14.81
N THR A 6 17.67 9.90 -14.35
CA THR A 6 17.23 9.99 -12.95
C THR A 6 16.23 8.87 -12.64
N SER A 7 16.63 7.61 -12.83
CA SER A 7 15.78 6.49 -12.42
C SER A 7 15.91 6.26 -10.93
N PHE A 8 15.25 7.10 -10.14
CA PHE A 8 15.00 6.78 -8.73
C PHE A 8 14.03 5.61 -8.67
N ARG A 9 14.40 4.54 -7.96
CA ARG A 9 13.57 3.34 -7.76
C ARG A 9 13.32 3.12 -6.28
N TYR A 10 12.05 2.83 -5.96
CA TYR A 10 11.61 2.49 -4.62
C TYR A 10 11.88 1.01 -4.27
N LEU A 11 11.86 0.11 -5.27
CA LEU A 11 12.08 -1.32 -5.04
C LEU A 11 13.56 -1.65 -4.85
N THR A 12 13.86 -2.51 -3.89
CA THR A 12 15.19 -3.08 -3.70
C THR A 12 15.55 -4.05 -4.82
N SER A 13 16.84 -4.38 -4.98
CA SER A 13 17.29 -5.35 -5.98
C SER A 13 16.60 -6.71 -5.84
N GLN A 14 16.29 -7.11 -4.60
CA GLN A 14 15.61 -8.38 -4.30
C GLN A 14 14.13 -8.31 -4.69
N GLN A 15 13.44 -7.23 -4.35
CA GLN A 15 12.05 -7.01 -4.76
C GLN A 15 11.90 -6.86 -6.29
N LEU A 16 12.92 -6.35 -6.99
CA LEU A 16 12.91 -6.33 -8.46
C LEU A 16 12.95 -7.72 -9.07
N GLN A 17 13.67 -8.66 -8.45
CA GLN A 17 13.71 -10.06 -8.89
C GLN A 17 12.43 -10.81 -8.48
N GLN A 18 11.86 -10.46 -7.32
CA GLN A 18 10.65 -11.07 -6.78
C GLN A 18 9.69 -10.00 -6.24
N PRO A 19 8.81 -9.43 -7.08
CA PRO A 19 7.91 -8.33 -6.70
C PRO A 19 6.92 -8.68 -5.60
N SER A 20 6.60 -9.96 -5.40
CA SER A 20 5.71 -10.40 -4.31
C SER A 20 6.25 -10.01 -2.94
N LEU A 21 7.57 -9.96 -2.77
CA LEU A 21 8.20 -9.58 -1.50
C LEU A 21 7.85 -8.14 -1.10
N ALA A 22 7.72 -7.22 -2.05
CA ALA A 22 7.32 -5.85 -1.74
C ALA A 22 5.86 -5.77 -1.27
N ILE A 23 5.01 -6.67 -1.79
CA ILE A 23 3.61 -6.79 -1.39
C ILE A 23 3.53 -7.41 0.01
N GLU A 24 4.26 -8.49 0.24
CA GLU A 24 4.42 -9.16 1.54
C GLU A 24 4.86 -8.17 2.61
N GLU A 25 5.97 -7.49 2.38
CA GLU A 25 6.50 -6.48 3.31
C GLU A 25 5.51 -5.33 3.54
N PHE A 26 4.77 -4.87 2.52
CA PHE A 26 3.79 -3.80 2.71
C PHE A 26 2.67 -4.23 3.68
N PHE A 27 2.11 -5.41 3.49
CA PHE A 27 0.99 -5.90 4.30
C PHE A 27 1.40 -6.46 5.66
N ASP A 28 2.68 -6.74 5.89
CA ASP A 28 3.24 -7.01 7.22
C ASP A 28 3.08 -5.80 8.16
N TYR A 29 3.16 -4.58 7.62
CA TYR A 29 2.99 -3.34 8.39
C TYR A 29 1.59 -2.73 8.26
N PHE A 30 0.94 -2.86 7.10
CA PHE A 30 -0.31 -2.20 6.79
C PHE A 30 -1.36 -3.17 6.28
N ASN A 31 -2.28 -3.60 7.15
CA ASN A 31 -3.48 -4.29 6.69
C ASN A 31 -4.40 -3.35 5.91
N LEU A 32 -5.33 -3.91 5.12
CA LEU A 32 -6.18 -3.13 4.22
C LEU A 32 -6.93 -1.97 4.93
N PRO A 33 -7.57 -2.15 6.11
CA PRO A 33 -8.15 -1.04 6.85
C PRO A 33 -7.14 0.05 7.24
N ALA A 34 -5.96 -0.34 7.73
CA ALA A 34 -4.91 0.60 8.09
C ALA A 34 -4.39 1.36 6.85
N SER A 35 -4.23 0.68 5.72
CA SER A 35 -3.83 1.29 4.45
C SER A 35 -4.81 2.40 4.04
N TYR A 36 -6.13 2.15 4.12
CA TYR A 36 -7.13 3.18 3.82
C TYR A 36 -7.09 4.35 4.80
N GLN A 37 -6.85 4.09 6.09
CA GLN A 37 -6.68 5.16 7.07
C GLN A 37 -5.49 6.05 6.72
N HIS A 38 -4.32 5.46 6.43
CA HIS A 38 -3.14 6.21 6.02
C HIS A 38 -3.36 6.99 4.72
N LEU A 39 -4.00 6.35 3.73
CA LEU A 39 -4.33 6.99 2.46
C LEU A 39 -5.24 8.21 2.66
N TRP A 40 -6.23 8.12 3.55
CA TRP A 40 -7.08 9.25 3.92
C TRP A 40 -6.31 10.37 4.62
N GLN A 41 -5.38 10.04 5.52
CA GLN A 41 -4.53 11.06 6.15
C GLN A 41 -3.66 11.79 5.11
N PHE A 42 -3.09 11.08 4.14
CA PHE A 42 -2.34 11.70 3.05
C PHE A 42 -3.21 12.60 2.18
N ALA A 43 -4.42 12.16 1.81
CA ALA A 43 -5.34 12.99 1.03
C ALA A 43 -5.70 14.28 1.76
N LYS A 44 -6.02 14.20 3.06
CA LYS A 44 -6.28 15.39 3.88
C LYS A 44 -5.08 16.31 3.98
N ALA A 45 -3.87 15.77 4.14
CA ALA A 45 -2.65 16.57 4.19
C ALA A 45 -2.40 17.29 2.85
N CYS A 46 -2.56 16.60 1.72
CA CYS A 46 -2.40 17.21 0.40
C CYS A 46 -3.45 18.30 0.16
N ILE A 47 -4.74 17.99 0.35
CA ILE A 47 -5.84 18.89 0.03
C ILE A 47 -5.98 20.02 1.06
N GLY A 48 -5.59 19.79 2.32
CA GLY A 48 -5.66 20.79 3.39
C GLY A 48 -4.40 21.65 3.54
N SER A 49 -3.35 21.39 2.76
CA SER A 49 -2.12 22.18 2.79
C SER A 49 -2.26 23.48 2.00
N GLU A 50 -1.48 24.50 2.37
CA GLU A 50 -1.36 25.76 1.61
C GLU A 50 -0.90 25.54 0.15
N TYR A 51 -0.23 24.41 -0.12
CA TYR A 51 0.13 24.02 -1.48
C TYR A 51 -1.11 23.88 -2.38
N SER A 52 -2.22 23.39 -1.81
CA SER A 52 -3.47 23.18 -2.55
C SER A 52 -4.15 24.47 -3.00
N ASP A 53 -3.87 25.60 -2.33
CA ASP A 53 -4.44 26.91 -2.65
C ASP A 53 -3.91 27.43 -3.98
N GLY A 54 -2.66 27.10 -4.32
CA GLY A 54 -2.03 27.44 -5.60
C GLY A 54 -2.45 26.55 -6.78
N LEU A 55 -3.22 25.49 -6.54
CA LEU A 55 -3.59 24.54 -7.58
C LEU A 55 -4.78 25.02 -8.41
N THR A 56 -4.78 24.63 -9.67
CA THR A 56 -5.96 24.74 -10.54
C THR A 56 -7.03 23.71 -10.15
N ALA A 57 -8.26 23.93 -10.59
CA ALA A 57 -9.34 22.97 -10.38
C ALA A 57 -9.01 21.59 -11.00
N LEU A 58 -8.35 21.57 -12.16
CA LEU A 58 -7.90 20.33 -12.80
C LEU A 58 -6.88 19.58 -11.93
N GLN A 59 -5.84 20.26 -11.44
CA GLN A 59 -4.82 19.65 -10.59
C GLN A 59 -5.40 19.10 -9.28
N ARG A 60 -6.37 19.81 -8.67
CA ARG A 60 -7.09 19.28 -7.50
C ARG A 60 -7.87 18.01 -7.84
N SER A 61 -8.54 17.98 -8.99
CA SER A 61 -9.25 16.80 -9.47
C SER A 61 -8.31 15.62 -9.73
N GLU A 62 -7.12 15.88 -10.26
CA GLU A 62 -6.08 14.86 -10.50
C GLU A 62 -5.60 14.22 -9.19
N ILE A 63 -5.43 15.02 -8.13
CA ILE A 63 -5.04 14.51 -6.80
C ILE A 63 -6.12 13.57 -6.24
N VAL A 64 -7.39 13.96 -6.33
CA VAL A 64 -8.51 13.12 -5.87
C VAL A 64 -8.58 11.83 -6.68
N PHE A 65 -8.46 11.92 -8.00
CA PHE A 65 -8.45 10.76 -8.88
C PHE A 65 -7.28 9.82 -8.58
N PHE A 66 -6.07 10.37 -8.34
CA PHE A 66 -4.90 9.58 -7.96
C PHE A 66 -5.12 8.84 -6.64
N TYR A 67 -5.69 9.50 -5.63
CA TYR A 67 -6.07 8.89 -4.36
C TYR A 67 -7.02 7.70 -4.55
N GLU A 68 -8.06 7.85 -5.36
CA GLU A 68 -9.03 6.78 -5.65
C GLU A 68 -8.35 5.58 -6.32
N LYS A 69 -7.48 5.83 -7.32
CA LYS A 69 -6.76 4.76 -8.03
C LYS A 69 -5.75 4.06 -7.16
N LEU A 70 -5.07 4.77 -6.26
CA LEU A 70 -4.15 4.17 -5.30
C LEU A 70 -4.89 3.25 -4.31
N GLY A 71 -6.06 3.67 -3.82
CA GLY A 71 -6.90 2.83 -2.97
C GLY A 71 -7.36 1.55 -3.66
N ALA A 72 -7.87 1.67 -4.89
CA ALA A 72 -8.28 0.51 -5.70
C ALA A 72 -7.11 -0.43 -6.02
N LEU A 73 -5.90 0.11 -6.23
CA LEU A 73 -4.69 -0.69 -6.47
C LEU A 73 -4.32 -1.51 -5.23
N ILE A 74 -4.30 -0.88 -4.04
CA ILE A 74 -4.00 -1.58 -2.78
C ILE A 74 -5.01 -2.72 -2.55
N GLU A 75 -6.29 -2.45 -2.77
CA GLU A 75 -7.35 -3.46 -2.67
C GLU A 75 -7.15 -4.62 -3.65
N ALA A 76 -6.90 -4.31 -4.93
CA ALA A 76 -6.66 -5.32 -5.95
C ALA A 76 -5.46 -6.21 -5.60
N VAL A 77 -4.36 -5.61 -5.11
CA VAL A 77 -3.17 -6.36 -4.68
C VAL A 77 -3.50 -7.29 -3.52
N SER A 78 -4.31 -6.86 -2.55
CA SER A 78 -4.73 -7.72 -1.43
C SER A 78 -5.56 -8.93 -1.87
N ILE A 79 -6.31 -8.82 -2.98
CA ILE A 79 -7.10 -9.90 -3.55
C ILE A 79 -6.21 -10.88 -4.34
N ILE A 80 -5.26 -10.37 -5.12
CA ILE A 80 -4.34 -11.17 -5.94
C ILE A 80 -3.36 -11.96 -5.06
N HIS A 81 -2.93 -11.35 -3.95
CA HIS A 81 -2.03 -11.95 -2.97
C HIS A 81 -2.77 -12.17 -1.66
N PRO A 82 -3.70 -13.16 -1.60
CA PRO A 82 -4.40 -13.46 -0.37
C PRO A 82 -3.37 -13.98 0.63
N PHE A 83 -3.10 -13.20 1.66
CA PHE A 83 -2.22 -13.64 2.73
C PHE A 83 -2.82 -14.89 3.37
N PRO A 84 -2.02 -15.96 3.54
CA PRO A 84 -2.48 -17.09 4.32
C PRO A 84 -2.83 -16.55 5.70
N ALA A 85 -4.09 -16.70 6.10
CA ALA A 85 -4.52 -16.37 7.45
C ALA A 85 -3.52 -17.00 8.42
N PRO A 86 -3.02 -16.26 9.44
CA PRO A 86 -2.03 -16.78 10.35
C PRO A 86 -2.52 -18.14 10.83
N ALA A 87 -1.70 -19.18 10.58
CA ALA A 87 -2.10 -20.56 10.82
C ALA A 87 -2.74 -20.63 12.20
N ARG A 88 -4.04 -20.93 12.25
CA ARG A 88 -4.78 -21.04 13.51
C ARG A 88 -3.93 -21.95 14.39
N VAL A 89 -3.42 -21.41 15.49
CA VAL A 89 -2.77 -22.23 16.52
C VAL A 89 -3.86 -23.16 17.01
N VAL A 90 -3.91 -24.37 16.45
CA VAL A 90 -4.76 -25.43 16.95
C VAL A 90 -4.24 -25.69 18.35
N ALA A 91 -4.98 -25.21 19.35
CA ALA A 91 -4.70 -25.48 20.74
C ALA A 91 -4.46 -26.98 20.85
N PHE A 92 -3.27 -27.35 21.33
CA PHE A 92 -2.89 -28.74 21.53
C PHE A 92 -3.93 -29.33 22.50
N THR A 93 -4.89 -30.09 21.99
CA THR A 93 -5.80 -30.86 22.83
C THR A 93 -4.98 -32.03 23.37
N PRO A 94 -4.59 -32.04 24.66
CA PRO A 94 -3.94 -33.21 25.21
C PRO A 94 -4.95 -34.34 25.13
N ALA A 95 -4.58 -35.43 24.46
CA ALA A 95 -5.41 -36.63 24.39
C ALA A 95 -5.77 -37.03 25.82
N THR A 96 -7.08 -37.00 26.12
CA THR A 96 -7.61 -37.45 27.40
C THR A 96 -7.33 -38.94 27.49
N ALA A 97 -6.33 -39.30 28.31
CA ALA A 97 -6.09 -40.67 28.71
C ALA A 97 -7.13 -41.04 29.77
N ALA A 98 -8.15 -41.82 29.38
CA ALA A 98 -8.98 -42.63 30.28
C ALA A 98 -9.67 -43.73 29.45
#